data_AF-A0A4Q0ZLX1-F1
#
_entry.id   AF-A0A4Q0ZLX1-F1
#
_cell.length_a   1.000
_cell.length_b   1.000
_cell.length_c   1.000
_cell.angle_alpha   90.00
_cell.angle_beta   90.00
_cell.angle_gamma   90.00
#
_symmetry.space_group_name_H-M   'P 1'
#
loop_
_entity.id
_entity.type
_entity.pdbx_description
1 polymer ?
#
loop_
_entity_poly.entity_id
_entity_poly.type
_entity_poly.pdbx_seq_one_letter_code
_entity_poly.pdbx_strand_id
1 'polypeptide(L)'
;MPNTQTLEYNKDKGTISLCTYTEDGFLDSEINITDEAVNLVLDKLYDDYNLDEGDELLIVKDKSSSKASKDSIKRLICNNNSKKN
;
A
#
# COMPACT_ATOMS: atom_id res chain seq x y z
N MET A 1 7.76 -14.34 -26.23
CA MET A 1 7.21 -14.91 -24.97
C MET A 1 6.72 -13.74 -24.12
N PRO A 2 5.91 -13.91 -23.05
CA PRO A 2 5.46 -12.74 -22.29
C PRO A 2 6.63 -12.14 -21.51
N ASN A 3 6.80 -10.81 -21.62
CA ASN A 3 7.69 -10.04 -20.75
C ASN A 3 7.34 -10.31 -19.28
N THR A 4 8.35 -10.39 -18.41
CA THR A 4 8.11 -10.66 -16.98
C THR A 4 7.69 -9.38 -16.29
N GLN A 5 6.60 -9.42 -15.52
CA GLN A 5 6.14 -8.29 -14.72
C GLN A 5 6.30 -8.58 -13.23
N THR A 6 6.80 -7.60 -12.48
CA THR A 6 7.01 -7.69 -11.04
C THR A 6 6.44 -6.46 -10.34
N LEU A 7 5.96 -6.66 -9.11
CA LEU A 7 5.63 -5.59 -8.18
C LEU A 7 6.80 -5.42 -7.23
N GLU A 8 7.44 -4.26 -7.27
CA GLU A 8 8.66 -3.98 -6.54
C GLU A 8 8.48 -2.81 -5.58
N TYR A 9 8.92 -2.98 -4.34
CA TYR A 9 8.92 -1.92 -3.34
C TYR A 9 10.32 -1.31 -3.22
N ASN A 10 10.45 -0.06 -3.61
CA ASN A 10 11.65 0.73 -3.41
C ASN A 10 11.64 1.35 -2.01
N LYS A 11 12.47 0.81 -1.11
CA LYS A 11 12.55 1.27 0.30
C LYS A 11 13.06 2.70 0.44
N ASP A 12 13.94 3.14 -0.44
CA ASP A 12 14.59 4.46 -0.34
C ASP A 12 13.64 5.58 -0.80
N LYS A 13 12.85 5.30 -1.85
CA LYS A 13 11.85 6.23 -2.38
C LYS A 13 10.48 6.07 -1.72
N GLY A 14 10.24 4.96 -1.04
CA GLY A 14 8.94 4.62 -0.46
C GLY A 14 7.86 4.34 -1.51
N THR A 15 8.24 3.93 -2.73
CA THR A 15 7.32 3.73 -3.85
C THR A 15 7.14 2.25 -4.19
N ILE A 16 5.95 1.91 -4.67
CA ILE A 16 5.65 0.61 -5.29
C ILE A 16 5.59 0.82 -6.80
N SER A 17 6.37 0.04 -7.54
CA SER A 17 6.45 0.13 -9.00
C SER A 17 6.03 -1.20 -9.63
N LEU A 18 5.32 -1.13 -10.75
CA LEU A 18 5.14 -2.23 -11.69
C LEU A 18 6.28 -2.18 -12.70
N CYS A 19 7.21 -3.13 -12.59
CA CYS A 19 8.36 -3.24 -13.48
C CYS A 19 8.07 -4.30 -14.55
N THR A 20 8.38 -3.97 -15.80
CA THR A 20 8.36 -4.93 -16.91
C THR A 20 9.79 -5.17 -17.37
N TYR A 21 10.18 -6.43 -17.47
CA TYR A 21 11.51 -6.86 -17.89
C TYR A 21 11.45 -7.54 -19.24
N THR A 22 12.46 -7.29 -20.07
CA THR A 22 12.68 -8.01 -21.31
C THR A 22 12.97 -9.49 -21.04
N GLU A 23 12.92 -10.32 -22.08
CA GLU A 23 13.25 -11.76 -21.97
C GLU A 23 14.68 -11.99 -21.46
N ASP A 24 15.61 -11.06 -21.74
CA ASP A 24 17.00 -11.11 -21.30
C ASP A 24 17.21 -10.58 -19.86
N GLY A 25 16.12 -10.16 -19.18
CA GLY A 25 16.15 -9.69 -17.80
C GLY A 25 16.55 -8.22 -17.61
N PHE A 26 16.61 -7.43 -18.69
CA PHE A 26 16.80 -5.98 -18.57
C PHE A 26 15.49 -5.28 -18.27
N LEU A 27 15.53 -4.22 -17.47
CA LEU A 27 14.37 -3.38 -17.20
C LEU A 27 13.94 -2.66 -18.48
N ASP A 28 12.73 -2.93 -18.92
CA ASP A 28 12.12 -2.32 -20.11
C ASP A 28 11.29 -1.09 -19.73
N SER A 29 10.47 -1.22 -18.69
CA SER A 29 9.65 -0.11 -18.19
C SER A 29 9.37 -0.20 -16.69
N GLU A 30 9.16 0.96 -16.07
CA GLU A 30 8.80 1.11 -14.66
C GLU A 30 7.63 2.11 -14.55
N ILE A 31 6.53 1.68 -13.92
CA ILE A 31 5.36 2.51 -13.66
C ILE A 31 5.18 2.61 -12.15
N ASN A 32 5.22 3.82 -11.59
CA ASN A 32 4.89 4.04 -10.19
C ASN A 32 3.37 3.87 -10.01
N ILE A 33 2.97 2.93 -9.15
CA ILE A 33 1.57 2.61 -8.87
C ILE A 33 1.26 2.72 -7.36
N THR A 34 2.04 3.55 -6.65
CA THR A 34 1.98 3.62 -5.18
C THR A 34 0.58 3.99 -4.70
N ASP A 35 -0.04 4.99 -5.33
CA ASP A 35 -1.35 5.48 -4.93
C ASP A 35 -2.44 4.43 -5.21
N GLU A 36 -2.39 3.78 -6.38
CA GLU A 36 -3.32 2.70 -6.75
C GLU A 36 -3.22 1.51 -5.81
N ALA A 37 -1.99 1.09 -5.47
CA ALA A 37 -1.74 -0.01 -4.54
C ALA A 37 -2.21 0.32 -3.11
N VAL A 38 -1.94 1.54 -2.63
CA VAL A 38 -2.39 2.00 -1.31
C VAL A 38 -3.92 2.09 -1.26
N ASN A 39 -4.57 2.68 -2.27
CA ASN A 39 -6.02 2.80 -2.32
C ASN A 39 -6.69 1.42 -2.31
N LEU A 40 -6.19 0.46 -3.10
CA LEU A 40 -6.72 -0.91 -3.10
C LEU A 40 -6.64 -1.57 -1.71
N VAL A 41 -5.55 -1.35 -0.98
CA VAL A 41 -5.40 -1.87 0.39
C VAL A 41 -6.37 -1.18 1.34
N LEU A 42 -6.58 0.13 1.21
CA LEU A 42 -7.54 0.87 2.02
C LEU A 42 -8.98 0.41 1.77
N ASP A 43 -9.38 0.28 0.51
CA ASP A 43 -10.72 -0.21 0.13
C ASP A 43 -10.98 -1.58 0.74
N LYS A 44 -10.01 -2.51 0.63
CA LYS A 44 -10.11 -3.83 1.26
C LYS A 44 -10.22 -3.76 2.77
N LEU A 45 -9.46 -2.89 3.43
CA LEU A 45 -9.55 -2.73 4.87
C LEU A 45 -10.91 -2.15 5.30
N TYR A 46 -11.47 -1.21 4.52
CA TYR A 46 -12.80 -0.66 4.78
C TYR A 46 -13.88 -1.74 4.63
N ASP A 47 -13.83 -2.53 3.57
CA ASP A 47 -14.78 -3.62 3.32
C ASP A 47 -14.64 -4.76 4.36
N ASP A 48 -13.43 -5.26 4.61
CA ASP A 48 -13.19 -6.43 5.49
C ASP A 48 -13.57 -6.15 6.95
N TYR A 49 -13.43 -4.90 7.39
CA TYR A 49 -13.76 -4.47 8.76
C TYR A 49 -15.11 -3.75 8.87
N ASN A 50 -15.87 -3.62 7.77
CA ASN A 50 -17.14 -2.87 7.68
C ASN A 50 -17.04 -1.47 8.31
N LEU A 51 -16.05 -0.69 7.88
CA LEU A 51 -15.78 0.62 8.44
C LEU A 51 -16.63 1.70 7.76
N ASP A 52 -17.24 2.53 8.57
CA ASP A 52 -18.01 3.69 8.12
C ASP A 52 -17.16 4.96 8.13
N GLU A 53 -17.69 6.02 7.50
CA GLU A 53 -17.03 7.33 7.52
C GLU A 53 -16.85 7.85 8.95
N GLY A 54 -15.62 8.25 9.27
CA GLY A 54 -15.23 8.70 10.61
C GLY A 54 -14.70 7.59 11.52
N ASP A 55 -14.78 6.32 11.12
CA ASP A 55 -14.19 5.23 11.89
C ASP A 55 -12.64 5.30 11.86
N GLU A 56 -12.04 4.91 12.99
CA GLU A 56 -10.59 4.86 13.15
C GLU A 56 -10.06 3.43 13.16
N LEU A 57 -9.07 3.17 12.30
CA LEU A 57 -8.27 1.94 12.35
C LEU A 57 -6.93 2.20 13.04
N LEU A 58 -6.62 1.36 14.02
CA LEU A 58 -5.34 1.32 14.71
C LEU A 58 -4.48 0.17 14.21
N ILE A 59 -3.44 0.47 13.43
CA ILE A 59 -2.47 -0.52 12.96
C ILE A 59 -1.27 -0.51 13.89
N VAL A 60 -1.11 -1.61 14.65
CA VAL A 60 0.03 -1.80 15.55
C VAL A 60 0.99 -2.78 14.92
N LYS A 61 2.22 -2.34 14.64
CA LYS A 61 3.28 -3.23 14.17
C LYS A 61 3.84 -4.00 15.36
N ASP A 62 3.39 -5.23 15.54
CA ASP A 62 3.87 -6.06 16.63
C ASP A 62 5.32 -6.51 16.34
N LYS A 63 6.28 -5.98 17.12
CA LYS A 63 7.66 -6.48 17.16
C LYS A 63 7.80 -7.22 18.47
N SER A 64 7.36 -8.48 18.53
CA SER A 64 7.65 -9.48 19.58
C SER A 64 8.44 -8.95 20.80
N SER A 65 7.83 -8.06 21.59
CA SER A 65 8.39 -7.49 22.82
C SER A 65 7.33 -6.60 23.44
N SER A 66 7.08 -6.85 24.71
CA SER A 66 5.86 -6.56 25.47
C SER A 66 5.58 -5.08 25.80
N LYS A 67 6.02 -4.13 24.97
CA LYS A 67 5.66 -2.71 25.07
C LYS A 67 5.54 -2.09 23.68
N ALA A 68 4.31 -1.83 23.23
CA ALA A 68 4.08 -0.99 22.06
C ALA A 68 4.69 0.40 22.32
N SER A 69 5.76 0.74 21.60
CA SER A 69 6.26 2.12 21.56
C SER A 69 5.26 2.96 20.78
N LYS A 70 5.07 4.24 21.15
CA LYS A 70 4.17 5.14 20.42
C LYS A 70 4.51 5.21 18.92
N ASP A 71 5.77 4.99 18.56
CA ASP A 71 6.27 4.99 17.16
C ASP A 71 5.83 3.76 16.35
N SER A 72 5.32 2.70 16.99
CA SER A 72 4.84 1.49 16.33
C SER A 72 3.34 1.50 16.02
N ILE A 73 2.65 2.60 16.34
CA ILE A 73 1.22 2.76 16.18
C ILE A 73 0.96 3.72 15.02
N LYS A 74 0.28 3.23 13.98
CA LYS A 74 -0.27 4.08 12.92
C LYS A 74 -1.78 4.16 13.05
N ARG A 75 -2.31 5.38 13.00
CA ARG A 75 -3.75 5.65 12.97
C ARG A 75 -4.16 5.98 11.54
N LEU A 76 -5.23 5.36 11.09
CA LEU A 76 -5.85 5.64 9.81
C LEU A 76 -7.30 6.02 10.05
N ILE A 77 -7.75 7.12 9.44
CA ILE A 77 -9.11 7.64 9.61
C ILE A 77 -9.83 7.42 8.28
N CYS A 78 -11.00 6.80 8.33
CA CYS A 78 -11.83 6.55 7.16
C CYS A 78 -12.50 7.86 6.73
N ASN A 79 -11.90 8.54 5.75
CA ASN A 79 -12.46 9.76 5.19
C ASN A 79 -12.88 9.48 3.75
N ASN A 80 -14.19 9.39 3.53
CA ASN A 80 -14.75 9.31 2.20
C ASN A 80 -14.66 10.70 1.55
N ASN A 81 -13.51 11.02 0.96
CA ASN A 81 -13.41 12.13 0.03
C ASN A 81 -14.13 11.72 -1.26
N SER A 82 -15.47 11.74 -1.22
CA SER A 82 -16.27 11.82 -2.43
C SER A 82 -15.82 13.08 -3.16
N LYS A 83 -14.94 12.92 -4.15
CA LYS A 83 -14.70 13.95 -5.15
C LYS A 83 -16.07 14.30 -5.73
N LYS A 84 -16.65 15.42 -5.28
CA LYS A 84 -17.75 16.07 -5.97
C LYS A 84 -17.21 16.46 -7.34
N ASN A 85 -17.57 15.68 -8.36
CA ASN A 85 -17.44 16.06 -9.76
C ASN A 85 -18.25 17.34 -10.03
#